data_AF-A0A6V7LK93-F1
#
_entry.id   AF-A0A6V7LK93-F1
#
_cell.length_a   1.000
_cell.length_b   1.000
_cell.length_c   1.000
_cell.angle_alpha   90.00
_cell.angle_beta   90.00
_cell.angle_gamma   90.00
#
_symmetry.space_group_name_H-M   'P 1'
#
loop_
_entity.id
_entity.type
_entity.pdbx_description
1 polymer ?
#
loop_
_entity_poly.entity_id
_entity_poly.type
_entity_poly.pdbx_seq_one_letter_code
_entity_poly.pdbx_strand_id
1 'polypeptide(L)' 'YMLISCGVYSMLGLSHADRIYDPLPLYHTAGGIVGIGPALCIGITVVLRRKFSASKFWTDCIEHNCT' A
#
# COMPACT_ATOMS: atom_id res chain seq x y z
N TYR A 1 -9.29 13.87 -3.67
CA TYR A 1 -8.38 12.72 -3.54
C TYR A 1 -8.12 12.33 -2.09
N MET A 2 -7.78 13.26 -1.20
CA MET A 2 -7.55 12.98 0.24
C MET A 2 -8.71 12.23 0.93
N LEU A 3 -9.97 12.60 0.67
CA LEU A 3 -11.15 11.88 1.16
C LEU A 3 -11.21 10.41 0.71
N ILE A 4 -10.77 10.10 -0.52
CA ILE A 4 -10.75 8.73 -1.03
C ILE A 4 -9.66 7.94 -0.31
N SER A 5 -8.46 8.51 -0.16
CA SER A 5 -7.35 7.87 0.57
C SER A 5 -7.72 7.57 2.03
N CYS A 6 -8.36 8.51 2.74
CA CYS A 6 -8.85 8.25 4.10
C CYS A 6 -10.01 7.24 4.10
N GLY A 7 -10.88 7.27 3.08
CA GLY A 7 -11.95 6.29 2.91
C GLY A 7 -11.44 4.87 2.71
N VAL A 8 -10.34 4.69 1.95
CA VAL A 8 -9.68 3.39 1.75
C VAL A 8 -9.20 2.81 3.08
N TYR A 9 -8.60 3.63 3.95
CA TYR A 9 -8.21 3.19 5.30
C TYR A 9 -9.38 2.62 6.09
N SER A 10 -10.51 3.34 6.14
CA SER A 10 -11.70 2.89 6.86
C SER A 10 -12.39 1.69 6.19
N MET A 11 -12.47 1.66 4.85
CA MET A 11 -13.11 0.55 4.11
C MET A 11 -12.33 -0.76 4.24
N LEU A 12 -11.00 -0.69 4.20
CA LEU A 12 -10.14 -1.87 4.32
C LEU A 12 -9.89 -2.27 5.79
N GLY A 13 -10.39 -1.49 6.75
CA GLY A 13 -10.20 -1.75 8.18
C GLY A 13 -8.72 -1.70 8.60
N LEU A 14 -7.94 -0.85 7.93
CA LEU A 14 -6.51 -0.75 8.17
C LEU A 14 -6.21 -0.14 9.55
N SER A 15 -5.07 -0.52 10.09
CA SER A 15 -4.50 -0.03 11.33
C SER A 15 -3.08 0.48 11.08
N HIS A 16 -2.53 1.21 12.05
CA HIS A 16 -1.13 1.66 11.99
C HIS A 16 -0.11 0.51 12.11
N ALA A 17 -0.55 -0.68 12.52
CA ALA A 17 0.30 -1.86 12.57
C ALA A 17 0.43 -2.54 11.20
N ASP A 18 -0.51 -2.28 10.28
CA ASP A 18 -0.55 -2.90 8.97
C ASP A 18 0.52 -2.32 8.03
N ARG A 19 1.00 -3.19 7.16
CA ARG A 19 2.07 -2.90 6.19
C ARG A 19 1.61 -3.32 4.81
N ILE A 20 1.23 -2.35 3.99
CA ILE A 20 0.73 -2.60 2.64
C ILE A 20 1.92 -2.78 1.69
N TYR A 21 1.89 -3.82 0.86
CA TYR A 21 2.83 -3.96 -0.25
C TYR A 21 2.21 -3.43 -1.54
N ASP A 22 2.84 -2.43 -2.18
CA ASP A 22 2.37 -1.84 -3.43
C ASP A 22 3.42 -1.94 -4.55
N PRO A 23 3.25 -2.88 -5.50
CA PRO A 23 4.10 -2.99 -6.68
C PRO A 23 3.52 -2.25 -7.90
N LEU A 24 2.41 -1.51 -7.75
CA LEU A 24 1.72 -0.87 -8.86
C LEU A 24 2.38 0.48 -9.20
N PRO A 25 2.30 0.92 -10.47
CA PRO A 25 2.77 2.24 -10.81
C PRO A 25 1.93 3.33 -10.13
N LEU A 26 2.60 4.23 -9.42
CA LEU A 26 1.95 5.28 -8.61
C LEU A 26 1.16 6.32 -9.41
N TYR A 27 1.39 6.41 -10.72
CA TYR A 27 0.62 7.31 -11.59
C TYR A 27 -0.79 6.80 -11.90
N HIS A 28 -1.09 5.52 -11.58
CA HIS A 28 -2.44 4.98 -11.65
C HIS A 28 -3.16 5.15 -10.31
N THR A 29 -4.48 5.36 -10.35
CA THR A 29 -5.34 5.48 -9.17
C THR A 29 -5.13 4.34 -8.15
N ALA A 30 -4.95 3.11 -8.61
CA ALA A 30 -4.74 1.96 -7.74
C ALA A 30 -3.43 2.05 -6.93
N GLY A 31 -2.31 2.43 -7.54
CA GLY A 31 -1.05 2.61 -6.80
C GLY A 31 -1.02 3.94 -6.03
N GLY A 32 -1.35 5.04 -6.71
CA GLY A 32 -1.23 6.39 -6.17
C GLY A 32 -2.25 6.76 -5.09
N ILE A 33 -3.51 6.34 -5.22
CA ILE A 33 -4.58 6.73 -4.29
C ILE A 33 -4.92 5.59 -3.35
N VAL A 34 -5.02 4.35 -3.83
CA VAL A 34 -5.40 3.20 -2.98
C VAL A 34 -4.18 2.64 -2.24
N GLY A 35 -3.05 2.46 -2.92
CA GLY A 35 -1.81 1.93 -2.34
C GLY A 35 -1.11 2.92 -1.39
N ILE A 36 -0.54 4.00 -1.93
CA ILE A 36 0.25 4.98 -1.15
C ILE A 36 -0.60 6.07 -0.48
N GLY A 37 -1.81 6.33 -0.96
CA GLY A 37 -2.68 7.40 -0.46
C GLY A 37 -2.90 7.35 1.06
N PRO A 38 -3.30 6.20 1.65
CA PRO A 38 -3.47 6.07 3.09
C PRO A 38 -2.18 6.32 3.88
N ALA A 39 -1.00 5.94 3.35
CA ALA A 39 0.28 6.23 3.99
C ALA A 39 0.55 7.73 4.08
N LEU A 40 0.22 8.49 3.04
CA LEU A 40 0.43 9.94 3.01
C LEU A 40 -0.59 10.70 3.88
N CYS A 41 -1.84 10.24 3.93
CA CYS A 41 -2.91 10.94 4.64
C CYS A 41 -2.99 10.58 6.14
N ILE A 42 -2.71 9.32 6.50
CA ILE A 42 -2.93 8.78 7.85
C ILE A 42 -1.61 8.32 8.49
N GLY A 43 -0.58 8.02 7.71
CA GLY A 43 0.71 7.58 8.24
C GLY A 43 0.80 6.08 8.48
N ILE A 44 0.15 5.26 7.65
CA ILE A 44 0.39 3.81 7.64
C ILE A 44 1.68 3.46 6.89
N THR A 45 2.18 2.24 7.10
CA THR A 45 3.39 1.77 6.42
C THR A 45 3.04 1.19 5.04
N VAL A 46 3.74 1.66 4.00
CA VAL A 46 3.64 1.10 2.64
C VAL A 46 5.03 0.73 2.14
N VAL A 47 5.17 -0.50 1.64
CA VAL A 47 6.37 -1.05 1.02
C VAL A 47 6.21 -0.94 -0.49
N LEU A 48 6.97 -0.02 -1.09
CA LEU A 48 6.94 0.21 -2.52
C LEU A 48 7.93 -0.70 -3.25
N ARG A 49 7.49 -1.30 -4.36
CA ARG A 49 8.39 -2.00 -5.28
C ARG A 49 8.44 -1.35 -6.65
N ARG A 50 9.67 -1.07 -7.11
CA ARG A 50 9.91 -0.41 -8.41
C ARG A 50 9.40 -1.20 -9.62
N LYS A 51 9.44 -2.54 -9.56
CA LYS A 51 8.95 -3.42 -10.63
C LYS A 51 8.41 -4.71 -10.03
N PHE A 52 7.17 -5.04 -10.38
CA PHE A 52 6.53 -6.28 -9.97
C PHE A 52 7.34 -7.52 -10.42
N SER A 53 7.40 -8.52 -9.54
CA SER A 53 8.03 -9.81 -9.81
C SER A 53 7.24 -10.91 -9.12
N ALA A 54 6.59 -11.77 -9.91
CA ALA A 54 5.74 -12.83 -9.37
C ALA A 54 6.53 -13.84 -8.51
N SER A 55 7.77 -14.15 -8.90
CA SER A 55 8.62 -15.08 -8.15
C SER A 55 9.13 -14.52 -6.83
N LYS A 56 9.24 -13.19 -6.69
CA LYS A 56 9.71 -12.52 -5.47
C LYS A 56 8.58 -11.97 -4.60
N PHE A 57 7.35 -11.94 -5.10
CA PHE A 57 6.21 -11.34 -4.44
C PHE A 57 6.05 -11.81 -2.99
N TRP A 58 5.97 -13.12 -2.78
CA TRP A 58 5.81 -13.70 -1.44
C TRP A 58 7.04 -13.48 -0.55
N THR A 59 8.24 -13.60 -1.12
CA THR A 59 9.49 -13.34 -0.39
C THR A 59 9.54 -11.91 0.13
N ASP A 60 9.21 -10.92 -0.71
CA ASP A 60 9.20 -9.51 -0.32
C ASP A 60 8.15 -9.25 0.77
N CYS A 61 6.95 -9.82 0.64
CA CYS A 61 5.89 -9.66 1.64
C CYS A 61 6.30 -10.23 3.00
N ILE A 62 6.94 -11.40 3.02
CA ILE A 62 7.43 -12.02 4.26
C ILE A 62 8.58 -11.20 4.87
N GLU A 63 9.54 -10.77 4.05
CA GLU A 63 10.71 -9.98 4.50
C GLU A 63 10.30 -8.68 5.18
N HIS A 64 9.28 -8.00 4.66
CA HIS A 64 8.80 -6.73 5.19
C HIS A 64 7.63 -6.86 6.18
N ASN A 65 7.18 -8.08 6.49
CA ASN A 65 6.02 -8.39 7.34
C ASN A 65 4.74 -7.69 6.84
N CYS A 66 4.49 -7.75 5.54
CA CYS A 66 3.30 -7.19 4.93
C CYS A 66 2.05 -7.97 5.36
N THR A 67 0.94 -7.25 5.47
CA THR A 67 -0.35 -7.73 5.99
C THR A 67 -1.48 -7.47 5.00
#